data_AF-A0AAD7L907-F1
#
_entry.id   AF-A0AAD7L907-F1
#
_cell.length_a   1.000
_cell.length_b   1.000
_cell.length_c   1.000
_cell.angle_alpha   90.00
_cell.angle_beta   90.00
_cell.angle_gamma   90.00
#
_symmetry.space_group_name_H-M   'P 1'
#
loop_
_entity.id
_entity.type
_entity.pdbx_description
1 polymer ?
#
loop_
_entity_poly.entity_id
_entity_poly.type
_entity_poly.pdbx_seq_one_letter_code
_entity_poly.pdbx_strand_id
1 'polypeptide(L)'
;MSGNEFWFFLSCDINLPVTFPVDRLEGNFPSPNSPSSEADSTTEERNGELYVECALYIDGAPFGLSTRTRLESTGPSYFWNELITLTTKYQDLTVHSQLVLRVWDLSRGKDEELIGGAIIPLFNSKKQLKTGKQKLRLWRGKEADGMFPTATPGKVPRHECGELERLEKLVNTYERGQIQHVDWLDRLTFKSMERIKEREGSKNGSSHLYLVVDFCSFEHQVVFQECRNLVQIFCCHLL
;
A
#
# COMPACT_ATOMS: atom_id res chain seq x y z
N MET A 1 0.58 -37.31 19.85
CA MET A 1 1.06 -35.96 19.54
C MET A 1 0.53 -35.61 18.16
N SER A 2 -0.60 -34.91 18.09
CA SER A 2 -1.20 -34.46 16.83
C SER A 2 -0.30 -33.37 16.25
N GLY A 3 0.43 -33.68 15.19
CA GLY A 3 1.08 -32.65 14.39
C GLY A 3 -0.01 -31.73 13.85
N ASN A 4 0.05 -30.44 14.19
CA ASN A 4 -0.81 -29.47 13.53
C ASN A 4 -0.44 -29.47 12.05
N GLU A 5 -1.35 -29.93 11.19
CA GLU A 5 -1.21 -29.78 9.75
C GLU A 5 -1.36 -28.30 9.42
N PHE A 6 -0.28 -27.70 8.92
CA PHE A 6 -0.28 -26.33 8.44
C PHE A 6 -0.36 -26.34 6.93
N TRP A 7 -1.45 -25.79 6.40
CA TRP A 7 -1.66 -25.60 4.98
C TRP A 7 -1.15 -24.21 4.57
N PHE A 8 -0.33 -24.16 3.52
CA PHE A 8 0.17 -22.93 2.92
C PHE A 8 0.20 -23.06 1.40
N PHE A 9 0.09 -21.95 0.70
CA PHE A 9 0.29 -21.89 -0.75
C PHE A 9 1.69 -21.37 -1.06
N LEU A 10 2.31 -21.88 -2.11
CA LEU A 10 3.54 -21.30 -2.62
C LEU A 10 3.20 -20.20 -3.62
N SER A 11 3.96 -19.10 -3.61
CA SER A 11 3.74 -18.03 -4.59
C SER A 11 3.87 -18.54 -6.03
N CYS A 12 4.79 -19.48 -6.30
CA CYS A 12 5.00 -20.11 -7.61
C CYS A 12 3.81 -20.93 -8.12
N ASP A 13 2.92 -21.38 -7.23
CA ASP A 13 1.75 -22.18 -7.61
C ASP A 13 0.53 -21.29 -7.96
N ILE A 14 0.64 -19.98 -7.74
CA ILE A 14 -0.44 -19.02 -7.93
C ILE A 14 -0.32 -18.35 -9.30
N ASN A 15 -1.02 -18.90 -10.28
CA ASN A 15 -1.14 -18.37 -11.64
C ASN A 15 -2.24 -17.30 -11.76
N LEU A 16 -2.26 -16.35 -10.82
CA LEU A 16 -3.18 -15.20 -10.82
C LEU A 16 -2.38 -13.90 -10.95
N PRO A 17 -2.91 -12.87 -11.64
CA PRO A 17 -2.29 -11.56 -11.65
C PRO A 17 -2.31 -10.95 -10.25
N VAL A 18 -1.32 -10.12 -9.95
CA VAL A 18 -1.31 -9.34 -8.71
C VAL A 18 -2.40 -8.29 -8.79
N THR A 19 -3.42 -8.43 -7.95
CA THR A 19 -4.57 -7.54 -7.85
C THR A 19 -4.70 -6.98 -6.44
N PHE A 20 -5.10 -5.71 -6.34
CA PHE A 20 -5.36 -5.06 -5.05
C PHE A 20 -6.19 -3.79 -5.29
N PRO A 21 -7.20 -3.48 -4.45
CA PRO A 21 -7.83 -2.19 -4.53
C PRO A 21 -6.99 -1.09 -3.89
N VAL A 22 -6.96 0.06 -4.57
CA VAL A 22 -6.56 1.33 -3.98
C VAL A 22 -7.82 1.92 -3.35
N ASP A 23 -7.85 1.98 -2.02
CA ASP A 23 -9.05 2.31 -1.24
C ASP A 23 -9.21 3.83 -1.19
N ARG A 24 -8.34 4.51 -0.44
CA ARG A 24 -8.45 5.95 -0.18
C ARG A 24 -7.14 6.61 0.19
N LEU A 25 -7.11 7.93 0.09
CA LEU A 25 -6.04 8.79 0.58
C LEU A 25 -6.51 9.53 1.84
N GLU A 26 -5.81 9.29 2.94
CA GLU A 26 -6.04 9.91 4.25
C GLU A 26 -4.98 10.96 4.56
N GLY A 27 -5.35 11.97 5.36
CA GLY A 27 -4.44 12.98 5.89
C GLY A 27 -4.85 14.39 5.49
N ASN A 28 -4.14 15.37 6.05
CA ASN A 28 -4.46 16.77 5.80
C ASN A 28 -3.75 17.26 4.54
N PHE A 29 -4.55 17.56 3.52
CA PHE A 29 -4.09 18.35 2.40
C PHE A 29 -3.84 19.77 2.90
N PRO A 30 -2.70 20.39 2.59
CA PRO A 30 -2.58 21.82 2.79
C PRO A 30 -3.68 22.48 1.95
N SER A 31 -4.61 23.17 2.61
CA SER A 31 -5.41 24.17 1.92
C SER A 31 -4.44 25.14 1.24
N PRO A 32 -4.70 25.62 0.02
CA PRO A 32 -3.88 26.65 -0.62
C PRO A 32 -3.80 27.96 0.21
N ASN A 33 -4.60 28.11 1.27
CA ASN A 33 -4.62 29.29 2.12
C ASN A 33 -3.65 29.17 3.30
N SER A 34 -2.36 29.46 3.06
CA SER A 34 -1.54 30.17 4.05
C SER A 34 -1.46 31.65 3.62
N PRO A 35 -1.83 32.63 4.47
CA PRO A 35 -1.97 34.02 4.05
C PRO A 35 -0.59 34.68 3.95
N SER A 36 -0.05 34.81 2.75
CA SER A 36 1.02 35.76 2.46
C SER A 36 1.09 36.11 0.97
N SER A 37 0.06 36.76 0.45
CA SER A 37 0.18 37.86 -0.51
C SER A 37 -1.21 38.33 -0.90
N GLU A 38 -1.45 39.62 -0.71
CA GLU A 38 -2.54 40.33 -1.33
C GLU A 38 -2.39 40.23 -2.86
N ALA A 39 -3.24 39.42 -3.48
CA ALA A 39 -3.50 39.50 -4.91
C ALA A 39 -4.94 39.00 -5.17
N ASP A 40 -5.78 39.92 -5.59
CA ASP A 40 -7.09 39.68 -6.17
C ASP A 40 -7.09 38.51 -7.16
N SER A 41 -7.88 37.49 -6.87
CA SER A 41 -8.74 36.83 -7.86
C SER A 41 -9.65 35.84 -7.14
N THR A 42 -10.86 35.66 -7.68
CA THR A 42 -11.80 34.62 -7.30
C THR A 42 -11.17 33.25 -7.51
N THR A 43 -10.41 32.76 -6.53
CA THR A 43 -9.92 31.38 -6.50
C THR A 43 -11.12 30.50 -6.18
N GLU A 44 -11.80 30.00 -7.22
CA GLU A 44 -12.65 28.83 -7.03
C GLU A 44 -11.78 27.77 -6.36
N GLU A 45 -12.24 27.23 -5.22
CA GLU A 45 -11.59 26.14 -4.51
C GLU A 45 -11.58 24.92 -5.44
N ARG A 46 -10.58 24.85 -6.33
CA ARG A 46 -10.45 23.71 -7.23
C ARG A 46 -9.99 22.53 -6.38
N ASN A 47 -10.88 21.57 -6.20
CA ASN A 47 -10.52 20.28 -5.65
C ASN A 47 -9.37 19.69 -6.47
N GLY A 48 -8.41 19.06 -5.80
CA GLY A 48 -7.32 18.35 -6.47
C GLY A 48 -7.90 17.26 -7.38
N GLU A 49 -7.28 17.07 -8.53
CA GLU A 49 -7.68 16.04 -9.50
C GLU A 49 -6.63 14.93 -9.40
N LEU A 50 -6.89 13.93 -8.55
CA LEU A 50 -5.86 13.00 -8.11
C LEU A 50 -5.98 11.61 -8.73
N TYR A 51 -4.86 11.01 -9.08
CA TYR A 51 -4.79 9.60 -9.43
C TYR A 51 -3.57 8.93 -8.81
N VAL A 52 -3.62 7.61 -8.69
CA VAL A 52 -2.53 6.80 -8.14
C VAL A 52 -1.92 5.95 -9.25
N GLU A 53 -0.62 6.09 -9.47
CA GLU A 53 0.16 5.20 -10.30
C GLU A 53 0.78 4.08 -9.45
N CYS A 54 0.59 2.84 -9.89
CA CYS A 54 1.07 1.63 -9.25
C CYS A 54 2.05 0.92 -10.19
N ALA A 55 3.26 0.67 -9.74
CA ALA A 55 4.28 -0.05 -10.50
C ALA A 55 4.97 -1.10 -9.63
N LEU A 56 5.35 -2.24 -10.23
CA LEU A 56 6.13 -3.25 -9.54
C LEU A 56 7.61 -3.06 -9.83
N TYR A 57 8.45 -3.21 -8.80
CA TYR A 57 9.89 -3.19 -8.91
C TYR A 57 10.48 -4.47 -8.32
N ILE A 58 11.52 -4.99 -8.96
CA ILE A 58 12.29 -6.15 -8.50
C ILE A 58 13.76 -5.76 -8.55
N ASP A 59 14.45 -5.86 -7.41
CA ASP A 59 15.88 -5.55 -7.27
C ASP A 59 16.28 -4.16 -7.83
N GLY A 60 15.40 -3.18 -7.69
CA GLY A 60 15.62 -1.80 -8.15
C GLY A 60 15.25 -1.52 -9.61
N ALA A 61 14.82 -2.54 -10.37
CA ALA A 61 14.36 -2.36 -11.75
C ALA A 61 12.84 -2.44 -11.86
N PRO A 62 12.19 -1.61 -12.70
CA PRO A 62 10.77 -1.73 -12.97
C PRO A 62 10.48 -3.08 -13.64
N PHE A 63 9.46 -3.76 -13.16
CA PHE A 63 9.04 -5.07 -13.65
C PHE A 63 7.60 -5.01 -14.13
N GLY A 64 7.39 -5.20 -15.43
CA GLY A 64 6.08 -5.07 -16.06
C GLY A 64 5.66 -3.62 -16.31
N LEU A 65 4.38 -3.41 -16.60
CA LEU A 65 3.80 -2.10 -16.87
C LEU A 65 3.21 -1.47 -15.61
N SER A 66 3.30 -0.14 -15.50
CA SER A 66 2.57 0.61 -14.48
C SER A 66 1.07 0.66 -14.82
N THR A 67 0.24 0.63 -13.79
CA THR A 67 -1.22 0.76 -13.89
C THR A 67 -1.66 1.95 -13.06
N ARG A 68 -2.63 2.72 -13.56
CA ARG A 68 -3.15 3.93 -12.90
C ARG A 68 -4.60 3.73 -12.50
N THR A 69 -4.99 4.34 -11.38
CA THR A 69 -6.41 4.49 -11.04
C THR A 69 -7.06 5.53 -11.95
N ARG A 70 -8.38 5.59 -11.91
CA ARG A 70 -9.18 6.72 -12.39
C ARG A 70 -8.83 7.98 -11.63
N LEU A 71 -9.15 9.09 -12.27
CA LEU A 71 -9.05 10.42 -11.69
C LEU A 71 -10.16 10.63 -10.65
N GLU A 72 -9.80 11.05 -9.45
CA GLU A 72 -10.73 11.39 -8.38
C GLU A 72 -10.67 12.90 -8.10
N SER A 73 -11.83 13.56 -8.18
CA SER A 73 -11.97 15.03 -8.10
C SER A 73 -13.09 15.49 -7.15
N THR A 74 -13.72 14.56 -6.43
CA THR A 74 -14.81 14.85 -5.47
C THR A 74 -14.32 15.73 -4.31
N GLY A 75 -13.01 15.80 -4.10
CA GLY A 75 -12.37 16.54 -3.01
C GLY A 75 -12.00 15.64 -1.83
N PRO A 76 -11.28 16.17 -0.84
CA PRO A 76 -10.81 15.39 0.30
C PRO A 76 -11.99 14.96 1.20
N SER A 77 -12.07 13.70 1.65
CA SER A 77 -11.12 12.60 1.42
C SER A 77 -11.32 11.93 0.06
N TYR A 78 -10.22 11.59 -0.63
CA TYR A 78 -10.26 10.95 -1.94
C TYR A 78 -10.44 9.43 -1.78
N PHE A 79 -11.48 8.88 -2.40
CA PHE A 79 -11.78 7.44 -2.40
C PHE A 79 -11.80 6.93 -3.83
N TRP A 80 -10.88 6.05 -4.18
CA TRP A 80 -10.90 5.39 -5.49
C TRP A 80 -11.73 4.11 -5.44
N ASN A 81 -11.57 3.31 -4.37
CA ASN A 81 -12.14 1.96 -4.25
C ASN A 81 -11.98 1.13 -5.53
N GLU A 82 -10.86 1.32 -6.22
CA GLU A 82 -10.65 0.79 -7.56
C GLU A 82 -9.69 -0.40 -7.51
N LEU A 83 -10.13 -1.52 -8.06
CA LEU A 83 -9.33 -2.74 -8.16
C LEU A 83 -8.28 -2.58 -9.27
N ILE A 84 -7.01 -2.45 -8.86
CA ILE A 84 -5.88 -2.41 -9.77
C ILE A 84 -5.41 -3.84 -10.06
N THR A 85 -5.16 -4.13 -11.34
CA THR A 85 -4.57 -5.38 -11.80
C THR A 85 -3.23 -5.07 -12.47
N LEU A 86 -2.16 -5.62 -11.93
CA LEU A 86 -0.83 -5.54 -12.56
C LEU A 86 -0.69 -6.63 -13.62
N THR A 87 0.21 -6.39 -14.57
CA THR A 87 0.55 -7.36 -15.63
C THR A 87 1.31 -8.58 -15.11
N THR A 88 1.90 -8.46 -13.92
CA THR A 88 2.70 -9.50 -13.25
C THR A 88 1.83 -10.47 -12.46
N LYS A 89 2.18 -11.75 -12.47
CA LYS A 89 1.51 -12.78 -11.66
C LYS A 89 2.24 -13.05 -10.35
N TYR A 90 1.54 -13.64 -9.38
CA TYR A 90 2.13 -14.01 -8.09
C TYR A 90 3.29 -15.01 -8.23
N GLN A 91 3.23 -15.90 -9.21
CA GLN A 91 4.29 -16.86 -9.53
C GLN A 91 5.60 -16.22 -9.99
N ASP A 92 5.56 -15.01 -10.55
CA ASP A 92 6.73 -14.33 -11.11
C ASP A 92 7.40 -13.40 -10.06
N LEU A 93 6.80 -13.28 -8.87
CA LEU A 93 7.32 -12.43 -7.81
C LEU A 93 8.52 -13.06 -7.10
N THR A 94 9.46 -12.22 -6.70
CA THR A 94 10.60 -12.58 -5.86
C THR A 94 10.40 -12.05 -4.44
N VAL A 95 11.21 -12.54 -3.49
CA VAL A 95 11.20 -12.01 -2.10
C VAL A 95 11.50 -10.50 -2.04
N HIS A 96 12.17 -9.96 -3.05
CA HIS A 96 12.53 -8.54 -3.15
C HIS A 96 11.52 -7.73 -3.97
N SER A 97 10.40 -8.31 -4.41
CA SER A 97 9.35 -7.58 -5.11
C SER A 97 8.74 -6.48 -4.23
N GLN A 98 8.75 -5.26 -4.76
CA GLN A 98 8.25 -4.07 -4.11
C GLN A 98 7.16 -3.44 -4.99
N LEU A 99 6.07 -3.03 -4.34
CA LEU A 99 5.07 -2.19 -4.96
C LEU A 99 5.43 -0.72 -4.71
N VAL A 100 5.55 0.01 -5.81
CA VAL A 100 5.80 1.44 -5.87
C VAL A 100 4.48 2.14 -6.18
N LEU A 101 4.10 3.06 -5.31
CA LEU A 101 2.86 3.84 -5.41
C LEU A 101 3.22 5.32 -5.47
N ARG A 102 2.64 6.04 -6.43
CA ARG A 102 2.86 7.47 -6.63
C ARG A 102 1.51 8.16 -6.80
N VAL A 103 1.30 9.23 -6.06
CA VAL A 103 0.07 10.02 -6.15
C VAL A 103 0.37 11.29 -6.90
N TRP A 104 -0.42 11.56 -7.94
CA TRP A 104 -0.27 12.70 -8.85
C TRP A 104 -1.49 13.60 -8.78
N ASP A 105 -1.29 14.91 -8.95
CA ASP A 105 -2.32 15.93 -9.07
C ASP A 105 -2.31 16.56 -10.47
N LEU A 106 -3.48 16.60 -11.11
CA LEU A 106 -3.71 17.18 -12.44
C LEU A 106 -4.37 18.57 -12.39
N SER A 107 -4.75 19.06 -11.21
CA SER A 107 -5.52 20.31 -11.07
C SER A 107 -4.78 21.57 -11.53
N ARG A 108 -3.44 21.54 -11.62
CA ARG A 108 -2.59 22.69 -11.99
C ARG A 108 -2.36 22.88 -13.50
N GLY A 109 -2.99 22.07 -14.34
CA GLY A 109 -3.33 22.43 -15.72
C GLY A 109 -2.27 22.28 -16.82
N LYS A 110 -0.96 22.18 -16.54
CA LYS A 110 0.03 21.89 -17.59
C LYS A 110 0.95 20.70 -17.31
N ASP A 111 1.34 20.50 -16.05
CA ASP A 111 2.20 19.39 -15.65
C ASP A 111 1.54 18.61 -14.52
N GLU A 112 1.73 17.29 -14.54
CA GLU A 112 1.38 16.39 -13.43
C GLU A 112 2.28 16.71 -12.23
N GLU A 113 1.70 17.15 -11.11
CA GLU A 113 2.45 17.43 -9.89
C GLU A 113 2.49 16.19 -8.99
N LEU A 114 3.69 15.77 -8.60
CA LEU A 114 3.86 14.65 -7.68
C LEU A 114 3.50 15.06 -6.25
N ILE A 115 2.38 14.57 -5.74
CA ILE A 115 2.01 14.74 -4.32
C ILE A 115 2.96 13.95 -3.45
N GLY A 116 3.27 12.71 -3.82
CA GLY A 116 4.25 11.91 -3.11
C GLY A 116 4.27 10.43 -3.49
N GLY A 117 5.35 9.78 -3.09
CA GLY A 117 5.58 8.35 -3.32
C GLY A 117 5.60 7.52 -2.04
N ALA A 118 5.26 6.25 -2.15
CA ALA A 118 5.43 5.24 -1.11
C ALA A 118 5.84 3.90 -1.72
N ILE A 119 6.68 3.16 -0.99
CA ILE A 119 7.16 1.84 -1.39
C ILE A 119 6.80 0.82 -0.32
N ILE A 120 6.19 -0.29 -0.72
CA ILE A 120 5.91 -1.41 0.17
C ILE A 120 6.42 -2.74 -0.42
N PRO A 121 7.28 -3.49 0.30
CA PRO A 121 7.60 -4.86 -0.07
C PRO A 121 6.35 -5.74 -0.01
N LEU A 122 6.15 -6.56 -1.04
CA LEU A 122 5.03 -7.51 -1.09
C LEU A 122 5.22 -8.67 -0.12
N PHE A 123 6.46 -9.06 0.16
CA PHE A 123 6.79 -10.09 1.15
C PHE A 123 7.29 -9.48 2.46
N ASN A 124 6.97 -10.14 3.57
CA ASN A 124 7.52 -9.81 4.88
C ASN A 124 8.90 -10.48 5.10
N SER A 125 9.54 -10.20 6.23
CA SER A 125 10.84 -10.80 6.58
C SER A 125 10.82 -12.32 6.75
N LYS A 126 9.63 -12.92 6.92
CA LYS A 126 9.41 -14.37 6.97
C LYS A 126 9.10 -14.97 5.59
N LYS A 127 9.32 -14.22 4.51
CA LYS A 127 9.02 -14.62 3.13
C LYS A 127 7.52 -14.92 2.90
N GLN A 128 6.63 -14.29 3.65
CA GLN A 128 5.18 -14.45 3.48
C GLN A 128 4.58 -13.23 2.80
N LEU A 129 3.66 -13.46 1.87
CA LEU A 129 2.95 -12.40 1.16
C LEU A 129 2.14 -11.56 2.17
N LYS A 130 2.20 -10.24 2.04
CA LYS A 130 1.38 -9.33 2.82
C LYS A 130 -0.07 -9.39 2.33
N THR A 131 -1.00 -9.35 3.27
CA THR A 131 -2.43 -9.46 3.01
C THR A 131 -3.23 -8.46 3.85
N GLY A 132 -4.44 -8.18 3.39
CA GLY A 132 -5.37 -7.23 4.00
C GLY A 132 -4.92 -5.78 3.84
N LYS A 133 -5.65 -4.89 4.51
CA LYS A 133 -5.45 -3.45 4.43
C LYS A 133 -4.05 -3.03 4.90
N GLN A 134 -3.40 -2.22 4.09
CA GLN A 134 -2.10 -1.62 4.34
C GLN A 134 -2.21 -0.10 4.24
N LYS A 135 -2.02 0.57 5.38
CA LYS A 135 -1.84 2.02 5.49
C LYS A 135 -0.37 2.38 5.23
N LEU A 136 -0.12 3.15 4.19
CA LEU A 136 1.22 3.52 3.71
C LEU A 136 1.43 5.02 3.83
N ARG A 137 2.50 5.44 4.50
CA ARG A 137 2.88 6.86 4.54
C ARG A 137 3.42 7.30 3.18
N LEU A 138 2.87 8.37 2.65
CA LEU A 138 3.36 9.04 1.46
C LEU A 138 4.42 10.08 1.84
N TRP A 139 5.49 10.11 1.05
CA TRP A 139 6.57 11.08 1.18
C TRP A 139 6.34 12.23 0.21
N ARG A 140 6.01 13.40 0.76
CA ARG A 140 5.59 14.57 -0.03
C ARG A 140 6.67 15.01 -1.00
N GLY A 141 6.29 15.25 -2.25
CA GLY A 141 7.16 15.76 -3.32
C GLY A 141 8.34 14.83 -3.67
N LYS A 142 8.34 13.58 -3.18
CA LYS A 142 9.44 12.64 -3.39
C LYS A 142 8.97 11.44 -4.17
N GLU A 143 9.61 11.20 -5.31
CA GLU A 143 9.31 10.05 -6.14
C GLU A 143 9.75 8.76 -5.45
N ALA A 144 9.01 7.70 -5.75
CA ALA A 144 9.31 6.37 -5.28
C ALA A 144 10.07 5.62 -6.38
N ASP A 145 11.37 5.44 -6.18
CA ASP A 145 12.31 4.99 -7.22
C ASP A 145 12.52 3.46 -7.25
N GLY A 146 11.84 2.72 -6.37
CA GLY A 146 11.98 1.27 -6.24
C GLY A 146 13.36 0.77 -5.76
N MET A 147 14.26 1.67 -5.36
CA MET A 147 15.61 1.35 -4.90
C MET A 147 15.63 0.68 -3.52
N PHE A 148 16.68 -0.11 -3.26
CA PHE A 148 16.99 -0.67 -1.96
C PHE A 148 18.39 -0.22 -1.49
N PRO A 149 18.53 0.50 -0.35
CA PRO A 149 17.48 0.95 0.56
C PRO A 149 16.60 2.05 -0.04
N THR A 150 15.29 1.99 0.24
CA THR A 150 14.33 2.98 -0.27
C THR A 150 14.34 4.26 0.55
N ALA A 151 14.23 5.38 -0.14
CA ALA A 151 14.15 6.69 0.47
C ALA A 151 12.69 7.12 0.75
N THR A 152 11.70 6.29 0.37
CA THR A 152 10.25 6.51 0.55
C THR A 152 9.54 5.26 1.11
N PRO A 153 9.96 4.72 2.28
CA PRO A 153 9.31 3.55 2.85
C PRO A 153 7.86 3.86 3.25
N GLY A 154 6.90 3.09 2.72
CA GLY A 154 5.48 3.24 3.04
C GLY A 154 5.14 2.76 4.45
N LYS A 155 5.86 1.75 4.96
CA LYS A 155 5.78 1.32 6.36
C LYS A 155 6.92 1.95 7.15
N VAL A 156 6.61 2.97 7.95
CA VAL A 156 7.59 3.62 8.82
C VAL A 156 7.93 2.76 10.04
N PRO A 157 9.12 2.92 10.62
CA PRO A 157 9.52 2.16 11.80
C PRO A 157 8.57 2.33 12.99
N ARG A 158 8.53 1.32 13.87
CA ARG A 158 7.66 1.27 15.06
C ARG A 158 7.75 2.49 15.98
N HIS A 159 8.90 3.13 16.06
CA HIS A 159 9.07 4.30 16.93
C HIS A 159 8.29 5.52 16.41
N GLU A 160 8.04 5.62 15.10
CA GLU A 160 7.19 6.64 14.51
C GLU A 160 5.73 6.17 14.44
N CYS A 161 5.48 4.92 14.06
CA CYS A 161 4.10 4.43 13.86
C CYS A 161 3.37 4.10 15.18
N GLY A 162 4.10 3.89 16.27
CA GLY A 162 3.54 3.64 17.60
C GLY A 162 2.53 2.49 17.63
N GLU A 163 1.38 2.76 18.24
CA GLU A 163 0.27 1.80 18.39
C GLU A 163 -0.52 1.58 17.09
N LEU A 164 -0.36 2.44 16.07
CA LEU A 164 -1.12 2.33 14.82
C LEU A 164 -0.82 1.05 14.05
N GLU A 165 0.45 0.66 13.97
CA GLU A 165 0.86 -0.58 13.29
C GLU A 165 0.31 -1.82 14.01
N ARG A 166 0.26 -1.78 15.35
CA ARG A 166 -0.29 -2.88 16.16
C ARG A 166 -1.79 -3.01 15.93
N LEU A 167 -2.51 -1.89 15.92
CA LEU A 167 -3.95 -1.85 15.68
C LEU A 167 -4.30 -2.32 14.26
N GLU A 168 -3.55 -1.90 13.24
CA GLU A 168 -3.73 -2.35 11.86
C GLU A 168 -3.63 -3.88 11.74
N LYS A 169 -2.61 -4.48 12.37
CA LYS A 169 -2.47 -5.95 12.38
C LYS A 169 -3.66 -6.64 13.05
N LEU A 170 -4.17 -6.07 14.14
CA LEU A 170 -5.34 -6.61 14.84
C LEU A 170 -6.61 -6.48 13.98
N VAL A 171 -6.82 -5.35 13.31
CA VAL A 171 -7.93 -5.16 12.37
C VAL A 171 -7.87 -6.17 11.24
N ASN A 172 -6.71 -6.34 10.60
CA ASN A 172 -6.59 -7.34 9.53
C ASN A 172 -6.83 -8.77 10.05
N THR A 173 -6.48 -9.05 11.31
CA THR A 173 -6.73 -10.37 11.93
C THR A 173 -8.21 -10.59 12.24
N TYR A 174 -8.89 -9.54 12.65
CA TYR A 174 -10.34 -9.51 12.82
C TYR A 174 -11.08 -9.69 11.49
N GLU A 175 -10.70 -8.94 10.45
CA GLU A 175 -11.30 -9.02 9.10
C GLU A 175 -11.10 -10.40 8.45
N ARG A 176 -10.01 -11.10 8.79
CA ARG A 176 -9.78 -12.50 8.37
C ARG A 176 -10.63 -13.54 9.13
N GLY A 177 -11.45 -13.12 10.09
CA GLY A 177 -12.26 -14.02 10.92
C GLY A 177 -11.45 -14.86 11.91
N GLN A 178 -10.19 -14.49 12.18
CA GLN A 178 -9.34 -15.18 13.18
C GLN A 178 -9.65 -14.71 14.61
N ILE A 179 -10.38 -13.60 14.75
CA ILE A 179 -10.94 -13.11 16.01
C ILE A 179 -12.44 -13.29 15.93
N GLN A 180 -13.04 -13.87 16.97
CA GLN A 180 -14.48 -14.06 17.04
C GLN A 180 -15.19 -12.69 17.05
N HIS A 181 -16.19 -12.53 16.18
CA HIS A 181 -17.05 -11.35 16.16
C HIS A 181 -18.02 -11.36 17.33
N VAL A 182 -18.06 -10.25 18.07
CA VAL A 182 -18.97 -10.03 19.19
C VAL A 182 -19.47 -8.59 19.09
N ASP A 183 -20.57 -8.37 18.35
CA ASP A 183 -21.04 -7.05 17.91
C ASP A 183 -21.00 -5.95 18.98
N TRP A 184 -21.50 -6.26 20.19
CA TRP A 184 -21.57 -5.26 21.27
C TRP A 184 -20.18 -4.87 21.78
N LEU A 185 -19.24 -5.81 21.84
CA LEU A 185 -17.86 -5.58 22.27
C LEU A 185 -17.08 -4.89 21.15
N ASP A 186 -17.24 -5.36 19.92
CA ASP A 186 -16.58 -4.85 18.73
C ASP A 186 -16.87 -3.36 18.54
N ARG A 187 -18.14 -2.93 18.73
CA ARG A 187 -18.52 -1.51 18.72
C ARG A 187 -17.74 -0.67 19.74
N LEU A 188 -17.53 -1.18 20.96
CA LEU A 188 -16.77 -0.49 22.01
C LEU A 188 -15.27 -0.48 21.71
N THR A 189 -14.75 -1.58 21.14
CA THR A 189 -13.36 -1.72 20.76
C THR A 189 -13.00 -0.82 19.59
N PHE A 190 -13.84 -0.74 18.56
CA PHE A 190 -13.63 0.17 17.42
C PHE A 190 -13.67 1.63 17.85
N LYS A 191 -14.61 2.03 18.70
CA LYS A 191 -14.64 3.38 19.28
C LYS A 191 -13.38 3.69 20.10
N SER A 192 -12.89 2.72 20.88
CA SER A 192 -11.64 2.87 21.62
C SER A 192 -10.43 2.98 20.69
N MET A 193 -10.42 2.22 19.60
CA MET A 193 -9.38 2.24 18.59
C MET A 193 -9.31 3.60 17.86
N GLU A 194 -10.45 4.18 17.50
CA GLU A 194 -10.52 5.53 16.91
C GLU A 194 -9.88 6.58 17.82
N ARG A 195 -10.16 6.53 19.13
CA ARG A 195 -9.55 7.43 20.13
C ARG A 195 -8.03 7.27 20.22
N ILE A 196 -7.52 6.05 20.07
CA ILE A 196 -6.07 5.80 20.01
C ILE A 196 -5.50 6.36 18.71
N LYS A 197 -6.16 6.13 17.57
CA LYS A 197 -5.74 6.66 16.27
C LYS A 197 -5.65 8.18 16.27
N GLU A 198 -6.64 8.85 16.85
CA GLU A 198 -6.68 10.30 16.99
C GLU A 198 -5.56 10.82 17.91
N ARG A 199 -5.32 10.15 19.04
CA ARG A 199 -4.23 10.49 19.96
C ARG A 199 -2.86 10.38 19.29
N GLU A 200 -2.61 9.30 18.55
CA GLU A 200 -1.35 9.11 17.83
C GLU A 200 -1.22 10.09 16.65
N GLY A 201 -2.33 10.40 15.96
CA GLY A 201 -2.37 11.44 14.93
C GLY A 201 -1.94 12.81 15.45
N SER A 202 -2.38 13.20 16.65
CA SER A 202 -1.99 14.47 17.29
C SER A 202 -0.52 14.50 17.72
N LYS A 203 0.07 13.36 18.09
CA LYS A 203 1.50 13.29 18.47
C LYS A 203 2.44 13.37 17.27
N ASN A 204 2.03 12.78 16.15
CA ASN A 204 2.89 12.62 14.97
C ASN A 204 2.97 13.86 14.07
N GLY A 205 2.32 14.95 14.46
CA GLY A 205 2.17 16.13 13.60
C GLY A 205 1.18 15.83 12.48
N SER A 206 0.20 16.71 12.31
CA SER A 206 -0.94 16.54 11.42
C SER A 206 -0.61 16.61 9.91
N SER A 207 0.65 16.40 9.52
CA SER A 207 1.17 16.74 8.19
C SER A 207 1.46 15.54 7.28
N HIS A 208 1.29 14.31 7.76
CA HIS A 208 1.55 13.12 6.95
C HIS A 208 0.32 12.71 6.14
N LEU A 209 0.56 12.34 4.88
CA LEU A 209 -0.44 11.74 4.01
C LEU A 209 -0.27 10.22 4.05
N TYR A 210 -1.38 9.49 3.98
CA TYR A 210 -1.40 8.04 4.00
C TYR A 210 -2.27 7.49 2.89
N LEU A 211 -1.72 6.62 2.07
CA LEU A 211 -2.48 5.86 1.09
C LEU A 211 -2.88 4.51 1.69
N VAL A 212 -4.15 4.14 1.58
CA VAL A 212 -4.66 2.84 2.01
C VAL A 212 -4.85 1.95 0.79
N VAL A 213 -4.20 0.79 0.79
CA VAL A 213 -4.36 -0.25 -0.24
C VAL A 213 -4.76 -1.56 0.43
N ASP A 214 -5.52 -2.43 -0.24
CA ASP A 214 -5.94 -3.72 0.31
C ASP A 214 -5.29 -4.86 -0.46
N PHE A 215 -4.40 -5.64 0.16
CA PHE A 215 -3.81 -6.79 -0.53
C PHE A 215 -4.70 -8.01 -0.42
N CYS A 216 -4.84 -8.74 -1.54
CA CYS A 216 -5.63 -9.97 -1.58
C CYS A 216 -5.27 -10.93 -0.45
N SER A 217 -6.29 -11.39 0.25
CA SER A 217 -6.20 -12.51 1.17
C SER A 217 -6.45 -13.82 0.43
N PHE A 218 -5.67 -14.84 0.79
CA PHE A 218 -5.88 -16.22 0.36
C PHE A 218 -6.38 -17.02 1.55
N GLU A 219 -7.06 -18.14 1.31
CA GLU A 219 -7.55 -19.05 2.37
C GLU A 219 -6.41 -19.50 3.29
N HIS A 220 -5.24 -19.75 2.70
CA HIS A 220 -4.02 -20.15 3.39
C HIS A 220 -2.92 -19.13 3.16
N GLN A 221 -1.93 -19.08 4.07
CA GLN A 221 -0.81 -18.17 3.94
C GLN A 221 -0.01 -18.48 2.68
N VAL A 222 0.33 -17.44 1.92
CA VAL A 222 1.20 -17.57 0.75
C VAL A 222 2.64 -17.34 1.18
N VAL A 223 3.50 -18.33 0.92
CA VAL A 223 4.93 -18.30 1.25
C VAL A 223 5.74 -18.31 -0.03
N PHE A 224 6.74 -17.45 -0.10
CA PHE A 224 7.74 -17.49 -1.16
C PHE A 224 8.73 -18.62 -0.88
N GLN A 225 8.89 -19.49 -1.87
CA GLN A 225 9.93 -20.52 -1.89
C GLN A 225 10.89 -20.20 -3.03
N GLU A 226 12.18 -20.18 -2.72
CA GLU A 226 13.19 -20.14 -3.77
C GLU A 226 13.06 -21.41 -4.60
N CYS A 227 12.71 -21.27 -5.88
CA CYS A 227 12.81 -22.35 -6.84
C CYS A 227 14.29 -22.77 -6.90
N ARG A 228 14.64 -23.88 -6.24
CA ARG A 228 15.98 -24.47 -6.32
C ARG A 228 16.34 -25.03 -7.72
N ASN A 229 15.51 -24.80 -8.74
CA ASN A 229 15.61 -25.45 -10.05
C ASN A 229 15.94 -24.48 -11.20
N LEU A 230 16.89 -23.56 -11.01
CA LEU A 230 17.47 -22.79 -12.13
C LEU A 230 18.83 -23.32 -12.64
N VAL A 231 19.35 -24.43 -12.10
CA VAL A 231 20.63 -25.00 -12.56
C VAL A 231 20.46 -26.21 -13.51
N GLN A 232 19.23 -26.66 -13.83
CA GLN A 232 19.07 -27.90 -14.62
C GLN A 232 18.21 -27.80 -15.89
N ILE A 233 17.78 -26.61 -16.32
CA ILE A 233 16.95 -26.47 -17.54
C ILE A 233 17.71 -25.87 -18.75
N PHE A 234 18.97 -25.44 -18.62
CA PHE A 234 19.73 -24.89 -19.77
C PHE A 234 20.85 -25.77 -20.38
N CYS A 235 20.98 -27.06 -20.02
CA CYS A 235 22.02 -27.94 -20.61
C CYS A 235 21.51 -29.27 -21.22
N CYS A 236 20.25 -29.39 -21.64
CA CYS A 236 19.77 -30.58 -22.37
C CYS A 236 19.31 -30.34 -23.82
N HIS A 237 19.60 -29.18 -24.42
CA HIS A 237 19.40 -28.95 -25.85
C HIS A 237 20.61 -28.28 -26.51
N LEU A 238 21.74 -28.98 -26.47
CA LEU A 238 22.76 -28.95 -27.52
C LEU A 238 23.39 -30.34 -27.56
N LEU A 239 22.72 -31.23 -28.29
CA LEU A 239 23.35 -32.25 -29.12
C LEU A 239 23.51 -31.64 -30.50
#